data_AF-A0A967WPQ3-F1
#
_entry.id   AF-A0A967WPQ3-F1
#
_cell.length_a   1.000
_cell.length_b   1.000
_cell.length_c   1.000
_cell.angle_alpha   90.00
_cell.angle_beta   90.00
_cell.angle_gamma   90.00
#
_symmetry.space_group_name_H-M   'P 1'
#
loop_
_entity.id
_entity.type
_entity.pdbx_description
1 polymer ?
#
loop_
_entity_poly.entity_id
_entity_poly.type
_entity_poly.pdbx_seq_one_letter_code
_entity_poly.pdbx_strand_id
1 'polypeptide(L)'
;YGDEFHSEAVQNRLNYELGIIHRMGFDVYFLIVWDLCQFSLQQDIWWNVRGSAAGSIVAYGLGITNLDPLAHELLFERFLNPGRVSMPDIDLDYPDDRREEMIHYTVEKYGVDK
;
A
#
# COMPACT_ATOMS: atom_id res chain seq x y z
N TYR A 1 -8.69 12.99 -2.64
CA TYR A 1 -8.25 14.39 -2.85
C TYR A 1 -9.22 15.25 -3.65
N GLY A 2 -10.04 14.72 -4.57
CA GLY A 2 -11.04 15.55 -5.27
C GLY A 2 -10.40 16.74 -5.97
N ASP A 3 -10.94 17.94 -5.79
CA ASP A 3 -10.41 19.19 -6.37
C ASP A 3 -8.99 19.51 -5.89
N GLU A 4 -8.60 19.07 -4.69
CA GLU A 4 -7.26 19.29 -4.14
C GLU A 4 -6.19 18.37 -4.74
N PHE A 5 -6.58 17.41 -5.61
CA PHE A 5 -5.63 16.50 -6.25
C PHE A 5 -4.54 17.26 -6.99
N HIS A 6 -4.87 18.38 -7.63
CA HIS A 6 -3.92 19.21 -8.38
C HIS A 6 -3.14 20.21 -7.50
N SER A 7 -3.34 20.22 -6.19
CA SER A 7 -2.56 21.07 -5.28
C SER A 7 -1.07 20.68 -5.33
N GLU A 8 -0.20 21.67 -5.13
CA GLU A 8 1.25 21.43 -5.08
C GLU A 8 1.61 20.44 -3.97
N ALA A 9 0.94 20.50 -2.83
CA ALA A 9 1.19 19.59 -1.71
C ALA A 9 0.96 18.12 -2.09
N VAL A 10 -0.19 17.81 -2.70
CA VAL A 10 -0.53 16.45 -3.14
C VAL A 10 0.39 15.99 -4.26
N GLN A 11 0.58 16.82 -5.29
CA GLN A 11 1.41 16.44 -6.44
C GLN A 11 2.88 16.27 -6.06
N ASN A 12 3.43 17.14 -5.22
CA ASN A 12 4.82 17.01 -4.76
C ASN A 12 5.01 15.75 -3.92
N ARG A 13 4.10 15.46 -2.99
CA ARG A 13 4.16 14.23 -2.17
C ARG A 13 4.04 12.98 -3.05
N LEU A 14 3.07 12.95 -3.95
CA LEU A 14 2.84 11.81 -4.84
C LEU A 14 4.06 11.53 -5.73
N ASN A 15 4.58 12.55 -6.41
CA ASN A 15 5.74 12.41 -7.28
C ASN A 15 7.01 12.01 -6.51
N TYR A 16 7.18 12.54 -5.29
CA TYR A 16 8.28 12.16 -4.41
C TYR A 16 8.24 10.68 -4.02
N GLU A 17 7.09 10.21 -3.53
CA GLU A 17 6.91 8.82 -3.13
C GLU A 17 7.04 7.85 -4.30
N LEU A 18 6.35 8.10 -5.42
CA LEU A 18 6.46 7.29 -6.63
C LEU A 18 7.92 7.21 -7.11
N GLY A 19 8.63 8.34 -7.10
CA GLY A 19 10.04 8.38 -7.47
C GLY A 19 10.93 7.52 -6.56
N ILE A 20 10.64 7.45 -5.26
CA ILE A 20 11.38 6.60 -4.32
C ILE A 20 11.03 5.12 -4.52
N ILE A 21 9.75 4.79 -4.58
CA ILE A 21 9.27 3.42 -4.78
C ILE A 21 9.89 2.82 -6.05
N HIS A 22 9.88 3.58 -7.15
CA HIS A 22 10.48 3.16 -8.41
C HIS A 22 12.00 2.98 -8.30
N ARG A 23 12.72 3.97 -7.75
CA ARG A 23 14.19 3.87 -7.60
C ARG A 23 14.62 2.71 -6.71
N MET A 24 13.83 2.36 -5.70
CA MET A 24 14.10 1.24 -4.81
C MET A 24 13.64 -0.11 -5.38
N GLY A 25 12.91 -0.12 -6.50
CA GLY A 25 12.44 -1.33 -7.16
C GLY A 25 11.24 -1.99 -6.49
N PHE A 26 10.41 -1.23 -5.78
CA PHE A 26 9.24 -1.74 -5.06
C PHE A 26 7.92 -1.58 -5.81
N ASP A 27 7.95 -1.20 -7.09
CA ASP A 27 6.76 -1.03 -7.94
C ASP A 27 5.88 -2.30 -7.92
N VAL A 28 6.49 -3.45 -8.20
CA VAL A 28 5.79 -4.75 -8.25
C VAL A 28 5.24 -5.14 -6.88
N TYR A 29 5.95 -4.83 -5.81
CA TYR A 29 5.50 -5.13 -4.45
C TYR A 29 4.21 -4.37 -4.11
N PHE A 30 4.16 -3.06 -4.39
CA PHE A 30 2.95 -2.25 -4.23
C PHE A 30 1.79 -2.78 -5.07
N LEU A 31 2.04 -3.21 -6.30
CA LEU A 31 1.01 -3.77 -7.17
C LEU A 31 0.47 -5.13 -6.67
N ILE A 32 1.32 -5.98 -6.10
CA ILE A 32 0.88 -7.23 -5.47
C ILE A 32 -0.01 -6.93 -4.27
N VAL A 33 0.41 -6.02 -3.39
CA VAL A 33 -0.39 -5.64 -2.21
C VAL A 33 -1.72 -5.01 -2.62
N TRP A 34 -1.70 -4.11 -3.61
CA TRP A 34 -2.92 -3.56 -4.21
C TRP A 34 -3.86 -4.66 -4.70
N ASP A 35 -3.33 -5.66 -5.41
CA ASP A 35 -4.13 -6.75 -5.95
C ASP A 35 -4.83 -7.57 -4.84
N LEU A 36 -4.14 -7.86 -3.74
CA LEU A 36 -4.73 -8.51 -2.58
C LEU A 36 -5.86 -7.67 -1.97
N CYS A 37 -5.67 -6.36 -1.87
CA CYS A 37 -6.70 -5.43 -1.39
C CYS A 37 -7.91 -5.39 -2.36
N GLN A 38 -7.68 -5.39 -3.67
CA GLN A 38 -8.75 -5.43 -4.67
C GLN A 38 -9.56 -6.71 -4.61
N PHE A 39 -8.90 -7.87 -4.45
CA PHE A 39 -9.60 -9.13 -4.26
C PHE A 39 -10.45 -9.12 -2.99
N SER A 40 -9.88 -8.64 -1.89
CA SER A 40 -10.59 -8.50 -0.62
C SER A 40 -11.85 -7.65 -0.77
N LEU A 41 -11.75 -6.51 -1.47
CA LEU A 41 -12.88 -5.64 -1.76
C LEU A 41 -13.98 -6.34 -2.57
N GLN A 42 -13.59 -7.12 -3.58
CA GLN A 42 -14.52 -7.87 -4.43
C GLN A 42 -15.25 -8.98 -3.68
N GLN A 43 -14.61 -9.55 -2.66
CA GLN A 43 -15.17 -10.63 -1.81
C GLN A 43 -15.84 -10.11 -0.53
N ASP A 44 -15.99 -8.79 -0.39
CA ASP A 44 -16.51 -8.13 0.82
C ASP A 44 -15.75 -8.54 2.09
N ILE A 45 -14.42 -8.71 1.95
CA ILE A 45 -13.49 -8.94 3.05
C ILE A 45 -12.91 -7.58 3.43
N TRP A 46 -13.20 -7.13 4.63
CA TRP A 46 -12.54 -5.96 5.21
C TRP A 46 -11.07 -6.28 5.54
N TRP A 47 -10.19 -5.28 5.42
CA TRP A 47 -8.82 -5.37 5.91
C TRP A 47 -8.36 -4.08 6.59
N ASN A 48 -7.35 -4.18 7.44
CA ASN A 48 -6.67 -3.03 8.02
C ASN A 48 -5.17 -3.04 7.69
N VAL A 49 -4.56 -1.87 7.55
CA VAL A 49 -3.10 -1.73 7.38
C VAL A 49 -2.46 -1.51 8.75
N ARG A 50 -1.39 -2.25 9.06
CA ARG A 50 -0.56 -1.97 10.23
C ARG A 50 0.71 -1.21 9.86
N GLY A 51 1.27 -0.58 10.89
CA GLY A 51 2.62 -0.04 10.84
C GLY A 51 2.74 1.23 10.00
N SER A 52 3.91 1.45 9.44
CA SER A 52 4.28 2.71 8.82
C SER A 52 3.69 2.90 7.42
N ALA A 53 3.19 1.84 6.77
CA ALA A 53 2.60 1.90 5.43
C ALA A 53 1.45 2.92 5.29
N ALA A 54 0.75 3.23 6.39
CA ALA A 54 -0.26 4.28 6.43
C ALA A 54 0.28 5.69 6.11
N GLY A 55 1.60 5.91 6.21
CA GLY A 55 2.26 7.17 5.89
C GLY A 55 2.48 7.43 4.40
N SER A 56 2.04 6.54 3.51
CA SER A 56 2.24 6.66 2.06
C SER A 56 0.99 7.16 1.34
N ILE A 57 1.13 8.26 0.59
CA ILE A 57 0.07 8.77 -0.28
C ILE A 57 -0.21 7.82 -1.44
N VAL A 58 0.82 7.08 -1.88
CA VAL A 58 0.68 6.04 -2.90
C VAL A 58 -0.14 4.87 -2.35
N ALA A 59 0.13 4.41 -1.13
CA ALA A 59 -0.68 3.37 -0.48
C ALA A 59 -2.14 3.83 -0.28
N TYR A 60 -2.35 5.08 0.11
CA TYR A 60 -3.69 5.66 0.22
C TYR A 60 -4.40 5.73 -1.14
N GLY A 61 -3.71 6.21 -2.19
CA GLY A 61 -4.25 6.33 -3.54
C GLY A 61 -4.59 4.99 -4.19
N LEU A 62 -3.87 3.92 -3.84
CA LEU A 62 -4.17 2.55 -4.27
C LEU A 62 -5.29 1.91 -3.46
N GLY A 63 -5.78 2.56 -2.40
CA GLY A 63 -6.75 1.98 -1.47
C GLY A 63 -6.18 0.85 -0.62
N ILE A 64 -4.85 0.75 -0.48
CA ILE A 64 -4.21 -0.19 0.44
C ILE A 64 -4.54 0.23 1.87
N THR A 65 -4.40 1.52 2.18
CA THR A 65 -4.81 2.14 3.44
C THR A 65 -5.95 3.13 3.21
N ASN A 66 -6.84 3.25 4.19
CA ASN A 66 -7.91 4.25 4.19
C ASN A 66 -7.52 5.55 4.91
N LEU A 67 -6.28 5.63 5.43
CA LEU A 67 -5.78 6.77 6.17
C LEU A 67 -5.06 7.74 5.25
N ASP A 68 -5.52 8.98 5.19
CA ASP A 68 -4.89 10.04 4.39
C ASP A 68 -3.63 10.57 5.12
N PRO A 69 -2.42 10.33 4.58
CA PRO A 69 -1.19 10.72 5.25
C PRO A 69 -1.00 12.24 5.28
N LEU A 70 -1.58 13.01 4.36
CA LEU A 70 -1.45 14.46 4.36
C LEU A 70 -2.34 15.10 5.42
N ALA A 71 -3.60 14.64 5.54
CA ALA A 71 -4.52 15.11 6.57
C ALA A 71 -4.04 14.81 7.99
N HIS A 72 -3.24 13.75 8.16
CA HIS A 72 -2.70 13.33 9.45
C HIS A 72 -1.20 13.63 9.63
N GLU A 73 -0.60 14.43 8.74
CA GLU A 73 0.82 14.83 8.78
C GLU A 73 1.79 13.65 8.95
N LEU A 74 1.46 12.49 8.35
CA LEU A 74 2.29 11.30 8.44
C LEU A 74 3.52 11.41 7.53
N LEU A 75 4.62 10.88 8.05
CA LEU A 75 5.92 10.89 7.38
C LEU A 75 6.12 9.63 6.54
N PHE A 76 6.38 9.80 5.25
CA PHE A 76 6.64 8.69 4.33
C PHE A 76 7.92 7.95 4.68
N GLU A 77 8.94 8.65 5.19
CA GLU A 77 10.26 8.13 5.48
C GLU A 77 10.29 7.14 6.65
N ARG A 78 9.21 7.12 7.46
CA ARG A 78 8.99 6.07 8.46
C ARG A 78 8.64 4.73 7.82
N PHE A 79 8.08 4.77 6.61
CA PHE A 79 7.76 3.60 5.81
C PHE A 79 8.93 3.23 4.90
N LEU A 80 9.35 4.15 4.03
CA LEU A 80 10.45 3.94 3.10
C LEU A 80 11.48 5.05 3.24
N ASN A 81 12.65 4.71 3.77
CA ASN A 81 13.74 5.64 3.95
C ASN A 81 14.72 5.58 2.76
N PRO A 82 14.88 6.65 1.96
CA PRO A 82 15.82 6.65 0.84
C PRO A 82 17.29 6.41 1.23
N GLY A 83 17.66 6.79 2.47
CA GLY A 83 19.01 6.59 3.02
C GLY A 83 19.27 5.17 3.51
N ARG A 84 18.24 4.32 3.59
CA ARG A 84 18.35 2.91 4.01
C ARG A 84 17.42 2.05 3.15
N VAL A 85 18.00 1.40 2.15
CA VAL A 85 17.27 0.41 1.35
C VAL A 85 17.04 -0.84 2.20
N SER A 86 15.87 -0.90 2.83
CA SER A 86 15.32 -2.11 3.46
C SER A 86 14.02 -2.47 2.76
N MET A 87 13.69 -3.76 2.77
CA MET A 87 12.40 -4.22 2.27
C MET A 87 11.29 -3.56 3.09
N PRO A 88 10.32 -2.88 2.44
CA PRO A 88 9.15 -2.34 3.13
C PRO A 88 8.29 -3.49 3.62
N ASP A 89 7.65 -3.28 4.76
CA ASP A 89 6.69 -4.21 5.31
C ASP A 89 5.30 -3.55 5.28
N ILE A 90 4.44 -4.02 4.38
CA ILE A 90 3.02 -3.66 4.34
C ILE A 90 2.23 -4.85 4.88
N ASP A 91 1.93 -4.78 6.17
CA ASP A 91 1.13 -5.77 6.87
C ASP A 91 -0.37 -5.49 6.68
N LEU A 92 -1.09 -6.45 6.11
CA LEU A 92 -2.54 -6.43 5.97
C LEU A 92 -3.19 -7.40 6.97
N ASP A 93 -4.12 -6.85 7.75
CA ASP A 93 -4.95 -7.61 8.67
C ASP A 93 -6.24 -8.01 8.04
N TYR A 94 -6.50 -9.31 8.03
CA TYR A 94 -7.77 -9.88 7.64
C TYR A 94 -8.48 -10.49 8.85
N PRO A 95 -9.83 -10.52 8.84
CA PRO A 95 -10.61 -11.30 9.79
C PRO A 95 -10.12 -12.75 9.83
N ASP A 96 -10.00 -13.32 11.02
CA ASP A 96 -9.42 -14.65 11.20
C ASP A 96 -10.21 -15.75 10.48
N ASP A 97 -11.53 -15.58 10.36
CA ASP A 97 -12.45 -16.47 9.64
C ASP A 97 -12.38 -16.34 8.12
N ARG A 98 -11.80 -15.26 7.58
CA ARG A 98 -11.63 -15.00 6.14
C ARG A 98 -10.17 -15.06 5.68
N ARG A 99 -9.21 -15.19 6.60
CA ARG A 99 -7.76 -15.21 6.30
C ARG A 99 -7.38 -16.32 5.32
N GLU A 100 -8.00 -17.49 5.44
CA GLU A 100 -7.70 -18.64 4.58
C GLU A 100 -8.04 -18.38 3.10
N GLU A 101 -9.09 -17.61 2.81
CA GLU A 101 -9.46 -17.20 1.45
C GLU A 101 -8.35 -16.35 0.81
N MET A 102 -7.76 -15.43 1.59
CA MET A 102 -6.66 -14.60 1.14
C MET A 102 -5.40 -15.42 0.85
N ILE A 103 -5.11 -16.42 1.69
CA ILE A 103 -4.00 -17.35 1.46
C ILE A 103 -4.25 -18.14 0.18
N HIS A 104 -5.45 -18.68 0.00
CA HIS A 104 -5.81 -19.46 -1.19
C HIS A 104 -5.66 -18.63 -2.46
N TYR A 105 -6.23 -17.42 -2.48
CA TYR A 105 -6.09 -16.48 -3.61
C TYR A 105 -4.63 -16.16 -3.92
N THR A 106 -3.81 -15.89 -2.89
CA THR A 106 -2.39 -15.58 -3.06
C THR A 106 -1.64 -16.75 -3.69
N VAL A 107 -1.91 -17.98 -3.23
CA VAL A 107 -1.29 -19.21 -3.76
C VAL A 107 -1.76 -19.50 -5.19
N GLU A 108 -3.05 -19.38 -5.48
CA GLU A 108 -3.59 -19.61 -6.81
C GLU A 108 -3.00 -18.63 -7.83
N LYS A 109 -2.87 -17.35 -7.44
CA LYS A 109 -2.43 -16.30 -8.35
C LYS A 109 -0.91 -16.21 -8.52
N TYR A 110 -0.16 -16.46 -7.45
CA TYR A 110 1.29 -16.21 -7.42
C TYR A 110 2.14 -17.45 -7.10
N GLY A 111 1.52 -18.58 -6.72
CA GLY A 111 2.19 -19.79 -6.23
C GLY A 111 2.34 -20.92 -7.25
N VAL A 112 1.90 -20.75 -8.51
CA VAL A 112 1.92 -21.85 -9.50
C VAL A 112 3.34 -22.20 -9.99
N ASP A 113 4.36 -21.37 -9.72
CA ASP A 113 5.77 -21.62 -10.13
C ASP A 113 6.81 -21.14 -9.09
N LYS A 114 6.53 -21.27 -7.78
CA LYS A 114 7.48 -20.93 -6.70
C LYS A 114 7.64 -22.02 -5.66
#